data_AF-A0A9Q0RYT2-F1
#
_entry.id   AF-A0A9Q0RYT2-F1
#
_cell.length_a   1.000
_cell.length_b   1.000
_cell.length_c   1.000
_cell.angle_alpha   90.00
_cell.angle_beta   90.00
_cell.angle_gamma   90.00
#
_symmetry.space_group_name_H-M   'P 1'
#
loop_
_entity.id
_entity.type
_entity.pdbx_description
1 polymer ?
#
loop_
_entity_poly.entity_id
_entity_poly.type
_entity_poly.pdbx_seq_one_letter_code
_entity_poly.pdbx_strand_id
1 'polypeptide(L)'
;MLKVSYHRSNKKRKNQNRVGDRKITKWKCFCKALVVVIQNFCTTSSFVPLRHAFEKKRTKLDVFIWVTATILLSILTGFFVDEFMTNYYAMSTRTLVETNQRATSLFSFPAITTCAASRFSYNKVYAFLNA
;
A
#
# COMPACT_ATOMS: atom_id res chain seq x y z
N MET A 1 -16.20 86.05 -11.29
CA MET A 1 -17.21 84.97 -11.43
C MET A 1 -16.55 83.62 -11.18
N LEU A 2 -17.09 82.90 -10.20
CA LEU A 2 -17.11 81.43 -10.00
C LEU A 2 -15.78 80.65 -9.95
N LYS A 3 -15.34 80.33 -8.73
CA LYS A 3 -14.38 79.25 -8.43
C LYS A 3 -15.18 78.03 -7.96
N VAL A 4 -15.36 77.06 -8.85
CA VAL A 4 -16.14 75.83 -8.60
C VAL A 4 -15.35 74.87 -7.70
N SER A 5 -16.01 74.46 -6.63
CA SER A 5 -15.53 73.51 -5.63
C SER A 5 -15.60 72.06 -6.15
N TYR A 6 -14.49 71.32 -6.05
CA TYR A 6 -14.46 69.87 -6.30
C TYR A 6 -13.91 69.14 -5.07
N HIS A 7 -14.82 68.69 -4.21
CA HIS A 7 -14.53 67.89 -3.01
C HIS A 7 -15.11 66.48 -3.15
N ARG A 8 -14.56 65.63 -4.03
CA ARG A 8 -15.15 64.30 -4.27
C ARG A 8 -14.15 63.23 -4.74
N SER A 9 -13.06 62.97 -4.01
CA SER A 9 -12.18 61.85 -4.40
C SER A 9 -11.36 61.16 -3.28
N ASN A 10 -11.76 61.23 -2.02
CA ASN A 10 -10.96 60.59 -0.93
C ASN A 10 -11.62 59.43 -0.17
N LYS A 11 -12.87 59.07 -0.50
CA LYS A 11 -13.59 58.00 0.23
C LYS A 11 -13.37 56.59 -0.34
N LYS A 12 -13.04 56.45 -1.64
CA LYS A 12 -12.90 55.13 -2.29
C LYS A 12 -11.57 54.40 -2.02
N ARG A 13 -10.45 55.12 -1.86
CA ARG A 13 -9.12 54.49 -1.61
C ARG A 13 -9.01 53.78 -0.26
N LYS A 14 -9.68 54.26 0.79
CA LYS A 14 -9.64 53.61 2.13
C LYS A 14 -10.39 52.27 2.18
N ASN A 15 -11.34 52.02 1.28
CA ASN A 15 -12.14 50.79 1.31
C ASN A 15 -11.46 49.63 0.57
N GLN A 16 -10.64 49.92 -0.43
CA GLN A 16 -9.92 48.90 -1.22
C GLN A 16 -8.81 48.21 -0.41
N ASN A 17 -8.10 48.96 0.43
CA ASN A 17 -7.06 48.39 1.33
C ASN A 17 -7.64 47.49 2.44
N ARG A 18 -8.88 47.72 2.89
CA ARG A 18 -9.54 46.86 3.90
C ARG A 18 -10.00 45.51 3.35
N VAL A 19 -10.22 45.39 2.04
CA VAL A 19 -10.65 44.12 1.42
C VAL A 19 -9.47 43.15 1.28
N GLY A 20 -8.25 43.66 1.05
CA GLY A 20 -7.02 42.87 1.07
C GLY A 20 -6.71 42.27 2.45
N ASP A 21 -6.78 43.09 3.51
CA ASP A 21 -6.56 42.64 4.89
C ASP A 21 -7.60 41.61 5.38
N ARG A 22 -8.86 41.71 4.95
CA ARG A 22 -9.90 40.71 5.28
C ARG A 22 -9.65 39.34 4.65
N LYS A 23 -9.09 39.29 3.44
CA LYS A 23 -8.74 38.01 2.80
C LYS A 23 -7.54 37.36 3.50
N ILE A 24 -6.54 38.15 3.89
CA ILE A 24 -5.35 37.68 4.61
C ILE A 24 -5.73 37.18 6.02
N THR A 25 -6.63 37.86 6.72
CA THR A 25 -7.13 37.41 8.04
C THR A 25 -8.00 36.15 7.94
N LYS A 26 -8.84 35.99 6.91
CA LYS A 26 -9.58 34.74 6.68
C LYS A 26 -8.66 33.56 6.41
N TRP A 27 -7.62 33.75 5.60
CA TRP A 27 -6.62 32.71 5.33
C TRP A 27 -5.84 32.31 6.59
N LYS A 28 -5.43 33.28 7.41
CA LYS A 28 -4.77 33.01 8.71
C LYS A 28 -5.67 32.22 9.67
N CYS A 29 -6.97 32.51 9.71
CA CYS A 29 -7.92 31.73 10.49
C CYS A 29 -8.07 30.30 9.95
N PHE A 30 -8.13 30.14 8.63
CA PHE A 30 -8.23 28.82 8.00
C PHE A 30 -6.98 27.96 8.27
N CYS A 31 -5.78 28.52 8.13
CA CYS A 31 -4.54 27.83 8.48
C CYS A 31 -4.49 27.43 9.96
N LYS A 32 -4.93 28.31 10.88
CA LYS A 32 -5.03 27.96 12.31
C LYS A 32 -6.01 26.81 12.55
N ALA A 33 -7.16 26.81 11.89
CA ALA A 33 -8.14 25.72 11.98
C ALA A 33 -7.54 24.40 11.48
N LEU A 34 -6.85 24.42 10.33
CA LEU A 34 -6.16 23.25 9.79
C LEU A 34 -5.10 22.70 10.75
N VAL A 35 -4.28 23.55 11.36
CA VAL A 35 -3.27 23.12 12.34
C VAL A 35 -3.92 22.43 13.54
N VAL A 36 -5.03 22.97 14.04
CA VAL A 36 -5.78 22.35 15.15
C VAL A 36 -6.37 20.99 14.74
N VAL A 37 -6.92 20.87 13.54
CA VAL A 37 -7.47 19.60 13.02
C VAL A 37 -6.37 18.56 12.86
N ILE A 38 -5.23 18.94 12.26
CA ILE A 38 -4.09 18.03 12.07
C ILE A 38 -3.53 17.60 13.43
N GLN A 39 -3.38 18.53 14.38
CA GLN A 39 -2.86 18.21 15.70
C GLN A 39 -3.80 17.26 16.44
N ASN A 40 -5.12 17.52 16.42
CA ASN A 40 -6.10 16.62 17.02
C ASN A 40 -6.04 15.23 16.38
N PHE A 41 -6.05 15.15 15.04
CA PHE A 41 -5.96 13.90 14.31
C PHE A 41 -4.70 13.11 14.68
N CYS A 42 -3.52 13.75 14.70
CA CYS A 42 -2.27 13.08 15.04
C CYS A 42 -2.28 12.55 16.49
N THR A 43 -2.88 13.30 17.42
CA THR A 43 -2.97 12.86 18.83
C THR A 43 -4.00 11.77 19.09
N THR A 44 -5.08 11.71 18.30
CA THR A 44 -6.14 10.68 18.42
C THR A 44 -5.91 9.46 17.53
N SER A 45 -4.96 9.55 16.58
CA SER A 45 -4.67 8.45 15.67
C SER A 45 -4.06 7.25 16.41
N SER A 46 -4.34 6.05 15.92
CA SER A 46 -3.69 4.81 16.34
C SER A 46 -2.24 4.70 15.87
N PHE A 47 -1.77 5.67 15.07
CA PHE A 47 -0.41 5.70 14.55
C PHE A 47 0.54 6.22 15.62
N VAL A 48 1.05 5.29 16.44
CA VAL A 48 1.93 5.54 17.60
C VAL A 48 3.04 6.56 17.33
N PRO A 49 3.76 6.50 16.18
CA PRO A 49 4.84 7.43 15.93
C PRO A 49 4.38 8.89 15.67
N LEU A 50 3.24 9.06 15.01
CA LEU A 50 2.63 10.38 14.74
C LEU A 50 2.15 11.01 16.05
N ARG A 51 1.62 10.19 16.97
CA ARG A 51 1.24 10.66 18.30
C ARG A 51 2.43 11.21 19.08
N HIS A 52 3.58 10.54 19.03
CA HIS A 52 4.79 11.01 19.71
C HIS A 52 5.44 12.25 19.07
N ALA A 53 5.36 12.39 17.74
CA ALA A 53 5.87 13.57 17.05
C ALA A 53 5.09 14.86 17.37
N PHE A 54 3.79 14.76 17.67
CA PHE A 54 2.90 15.92 17.90
C PHE A 54 2.56 16.16 19.39
N GLU A 55 3.21 15.43 20.30
CA GLU A 55 2.98 15.57 21.75
C GLU A 55 3.64 16.84 22.30
N LYS A 56 2.85 17.73 22.92
CA LYS A 56 3.27 19.09 23.33
C LYS A 56 4.39 19.15 24.39
N LYS A 57 4.71 18.04 25.07
CA LYS A 57 5.64 18.02 26.22
C LYS A 57 7.05 17.50 25.90
N ARG A 58 7.39 17.27 24.62
CA ARG A 58 8.69 16.69 24.25
C ARG A 58 9.72 17.72 23.79
N THR A 59 10.99 17.36 23.93
CA THR A 59 12.11 18.13 23.41
C THR A 59 12.08 18.13 21.87
N LYS A 60 12.60 19.18 21.24
CA LYS A 60 12.67 19.25 19.76
C LYS A 60 13.46 18.10 19.14
N LEU A 61 14.45 17.58 19.88
CA LEU A 61 15.27 16.44 19.47
C LEU A 61 14.46 15.14 19.42
N ASP A 62 13.65 14.86 20.45
CA ASP A 62 12.76 13.69 20.46
C ASP A 62 11.80 13.71 19.28
N VAL A 63 11.18 14.87 19.00
CA VAL A 63 10.28 15.03 17.86
C VAL A 63 11.01 14.76 16.55
N PHE A 64 12.23 15.27 16.39
CA PHE A 64 13.04 15.03 15.19
C PHE A 64 13.35 13.54 15.01
N ILE A 65 13.72 12.82 16.07
CA ILE A 65 13.99 11.37 16.04
C ILE A 65 12.74 10.59 15.62
N TRP A 66 11.57 10.94 16.15
CA TRP A 66 10.33 10.27 15.78
C TRP A 66 9.92 10.54 14.33
N VAL A 67 10.10 11.76 13.84
CA VAL A 67 9.83 12.12 12.44
C VAL A 67 10.80 11.41 11.50
N THR A 68 12.09 11.34 11.81
CA THR A 68 13.04 10.63 10.96
C THR A 68 12.80 9.12 11.00
N ALA A 69 12.52 8.55 12.17
CA ALA A 69 12.18 7.13 12.31
C ALA A 69 10.92 6.76 11.52
N THR A 70 9.88 7.60 11.53
CA THR A 70 8.66 7.34 10.74
C THR A 70 8.91 7.37 9.24
N ILE A 71 9.67 8.35 8.76
CA ILE A 71 10.02 8.44 7.35
C ILE A 71 10.80 7.19 6.93
N LEU A 72 11.83 6.81 7.69
CA LEU A 72 12.62 5.61 7.40
C LEU A 72 11.75 4.35 7.41
N LEU A 73 10.88 4.19 8.42
CA LEU A 73 9.98 3.04 8.50
C LEU A 73 9.05 2.98 7.28
N SER A 74 8.49 4.11 6.87
CA SER A 74 7.58 4.18 5.72
C SER A 74 8.26 3.80 4.41
N ILE A 75 9.52 4.21 4.21
CA ILE A 75 10.32 3.85 3.05
C ILE A 75 10.58 2.34 3.05
N LEU A 76 11.03 1.79 4.18
CA LEU A 76 11.30 0.35 4.32
C LEU A 76 10.05 -0.48 4.08
N THR A 77 8.91 -0.09 4.68
CA THR A 77 7.64 -0.78 4.44
C THR A 77 7.24 -0.72 2.97
N GLY A 78 7.47 0.40 2.29
CA GLY A 78 7.24 0.51 0.85
C GLY A 78 8.04 -0.51 0.04
N PHE A 79 9.35 -0.62 0.30
CA PHE A 79 10.21 -1.62 -0.34
C PHE A 79 9.77 -3.06 -0.05
N PHE A 80 9.46 -3.37 1.22
CA PHE A 80 9.00 -4.70 1.60
C PHE A 80 7.67 -5.07 0.94
N VAL A 81 6.73 -4.14 0.86
CA VAL A 81 5.43 -4.38 0.20
C VAL A 81 5.61 -4.61 -1.29
N ASP A 82 6.49 -3.84 -1.95
CA ASP A 82 6.80 -4.00 -3.37
C ASP A 82 7.42 -5.38 -3.65
N GLU A 83 8.39 -5.80 -2.84
CA GLU A 83 9.01 -7.12 -2.95
C GLU A 83 8.00 -8.25 -2.70
N PHE A 84 7.17 -8.13 -1.66
CA PHE A 84 6.13 -9.13 -1.36
C PHE A 84 5.09 -9.22 -2.48
N MET A 85 4.65 -8.09 -3.03
CA MET A 85 3.70 -8.07 -4.14
C MET A 85 4.30 -8.70 -5.38
N THR A 86 5.54 -8.37 -5.71
CA THR A 86 6.26 -8.97 -6.85
C THR A 86 6.36 -10.48 -6.70
N ASN A 87 6.73 -10.97 -5.51
CA ASN A 87 6.80 -12.40 -5.22
C ASN A 87 5.42 -13.09 -5.26
N TYR A 88 4.37 -12.40 -4.83
CA TYR A 88 3.00 -12.89 -4.92
C TYR A 88 2.55 -13.05 -6.38
N TYR A 89 2.80 -12.04 -7.22
CA TYR A 89 2.47 -12.09 -8.65
C TYR A 89 3.31 -13.09 -9.43
N ALA A 90 4.53 -13.39 -8.96
CA ALA A 90 5.36 -14.44 -9.55
C ALA A 90 4.80 -15.86 -9.36
N MET A 91 3.75 -16.04 -8.54
CA MET A 91 3.07 -17.32 -8.29
C MET A 91 4.05 -18.47 -8.00
N SER A 92 5.11 -18.20 -7.25
CA SER A 92 6.13 -19.20 -6.94
C SER A 92 5.54 -20.31 -6.07
N THR A 93 5.27 -21.47 -6.65
CA THR A 93 4.80 -22.64 -5.92
C THR A 93 5.98 -23.45 -5.39
N ARG A 94 5.99 -23.73 -4.09
CA ARG A 94 6.92 -24.70 -3.50
C ARG A 94 6.21 -26.03 -3.31
N THR A 95 6.70 -27.09 -3.96
CA THR A 95 6.21 -28.44 -3.76
C THR A 95 6.97 -29.09 -2.61
N LEU A 96 6.29 -29.37 -1.51
CA LEU A 96 6.85 -30.18 -0.43
C LEU A 96 6.71 -31.66 -0.83
N VAL A 97 7.84 -32.34 -1.05
CA VAL A 97 7.85 -33.78 -1.29
C VAL A 97 8.06 -34.48 0.04
N GLU A 98 6.98 -34.99 0.62
CA GLU A 98 7.06 -35.83 1.81
C GLU A 98 7.17 -37.29 1.40
N THR A 99 8.30 -37.92 1.74
CA THR A 99 8.42 -39.38 1.68
C THR A 99 7.79 -39.96 2.94
N ASN A 100 6.53 -40.38 2.82
CA ASN A 100 5.85 -41.09 3.89
C ASN A 100 6.52 -42.46 4.13
N GLN A 101 7.54 -42.50 4.98
CA GLN A 101 8.17 -43.75 5.47
C GLN A 101 7.40 -44.36 6.66
N ARG A 102 6.25 -43.79 7.03
CA ARG A 102 5.42 -44.33 8.11
C ARG A 102 4.72 -45.59 7.64
N ALA A 103 4.60 -46.58 8.52
CA ALA A 103 3.85 -47.80 8.26
C ALA A 103 2.39 -47.45 7.95
N THR A 104 2.01 -47.53 6.68
CA THR A 104 0.62 -47.38 6.23
C THR A 104 -0.08 -48.73 6.33
N SER A 105 -1.19 -48.78 7.07
CA SER A 105 -2.00 -50.00 7.24
C SER A 105 -2.69 -50.46 5.95
N LEU A 106 -2.82 -49.57 4.95
CA LEU A 106 -3.47 -49.82 3.67
C LEU A 106 -2.60 -49.21 2.55
N PHE A 107 -1.99 -50.07 1.74
CA PHE A 107 -1.27 -49.68 0.52
C PHE A 107 -2.03 -50.22 -0.68
N SER A 108 -2.56 -49.33 -1.52
CA SER A 108 -3.26 -49.72 -2.75
C SER A 108 -2.27 -50.36 -3.71
N PHE A 109 -2.54 -51.59 -4.13
CA PHE A 109 -1.73 -52.27 -5.13
C PHE A 109 -1.87 -51.54 -6.47
N PRO A 110 -0.77 -51.17 -7.14
CA PRO A 110 -0.84 -50.49 -8.42
C PRO A 110 -1.43 -51.41 -9.48
N ALA A 111 -2.09 -50.83 -10.49
CA ALA A 111 -2.52 -51.60 -11.65
C ALA A 111 -1.28 -52.16 -12.37
N ILE A 112 -1.19 -53.49 -12.46
CA ILE A 112 -0.14 -54.16 -13.21
C ILE A 112 -0.70 -54.52 -14.58
N THR A 113 -0.16 -53.88 -15.61
CA THR A 113 -0.44 -54.25 -17.00
C THR A 113 0.75 -55.05 -17.55
N THR A 114 0.49 -56.28 -17.98
CA THR A 114 1.50 -57.11 -18.65
C THR A 114 1.18 -57.22 -20.14
N CYS A 115 2.21 -57.10 -20.97
CA CYS A 115 2.13 -57.32 -22.41
C CYS A 115 2.99 -58.51 -22.78
N ALA A 116 2.52 -59.32 -23.75
CA ALA A 116 3.36 -60.35 -24.33
C ALA A 116 4.58 -59.69 -25.01
N ALA A 117 5.76 -60.29 -24.84
CA ALA A 117 6.97 -59.83 -25.53
C ALA A 117 6.82 -59.94 -27.06
N SER A 118 6.04 -60.91 -27.53
CA SER A 118 5.68 -61.07 -28.93
C SER A 118 4.49 -60.18 -29.29
N ARG A 119 4.65 -59.38 -30.36
CA ARG A 119 3.56 -58.57 -30.93
C ARG A 119 2.51 -59.40 -31.68
N PHE A 120 2.89 -60.60 -32.14
CA PHE A 120 2.05 -61.46 -32.95
C PHE A 120 2.14 -62.91 -32.46
N SER A 121 1.01 -63.61 -32.52
CA SER A 121 0.96 -65.05 -32.33
C SER A 121 1.11 -65.73 -33.69
N TYR A 122 2.17 -66.51 -33.89
CA TYR A 122 2.41 -67.24 -35.14
C TYR A 122 1.20 -68.10 -35.53
N ASN A 123 0.54 -68.75 -34.57
CA ASN A 123 -0.66 -69.55 -34.82
C ASN A 123 -1.79 -68.73 -35.44
N LYS A 124 -1.97 -67.46 -35.01
CA LYS A 124 -2.98 -66.57 -35.60
C LYS A 124 -2.60 -66.09 -36.99
N VAL A 125 -1.31 -65.89 -37.27
CA VAL A 125 -0.83 -65.49 -38.60
C VAL A 125 -0.99 -66.63 -39.60
N TYR A 126 -0.62 -67.86 -39.24
CA TYR A 126 -0.82 -69.03 -40.09
C TYR A 126 -2.31 -69.32 -40.35
N ALA A 127 -3.17 -69.16 -39.34
CA ALA A 127 -4.61 -69.31 -39.53
C ALA A 127 -5.20 -68.26 -40.48
N PHE A 128 -4.69 -67.03 -40.48
CA PHE A 128 -5.11 -65.97 -41.41
C PHE A 128 -4.60 -66.22 -42.85
N LEU A 129 -3.37 -66.72 -43.01
CA LEU A 129 -2.79 -66.99 -44.33
C LEU A 129 -3.37 -68.23 -45.02
N ASN A 130 -3.91 -69.17 -44.23
CA ASN A 130 -4.53 -70.41 -44.73
C ASN A 130 -6.07 -70.33 -44.79
N ALA A 131 -6.66 -69.17 -44.48
CA ALA A 131 -8.09 -68.88 -44.63
C ALA A 131 -8.35 -68.22 -46.00
#